data_AF-A0A959WRE1-F1
#
_entry.id   AF-A0A959WRE1-F1
#
_cell.length_a   1.000
_cell.length_b   1.000
_cell.length_c   1.000
_cell.angle_alpha   90.00
_cell.angle_beta   90.00
_cell.angle_gamma   90.00
#
_symmetry.space_group_name_H-M   'P 1'
#
loop_
_entity.id
_entity.type
_entity.pdbx_description
1 polymer ?
#
loop_
_entity_poly.entity_id
_entity_poly.type
_entity_poly.pdbx_seq_one_letter_code
_entity_poly.pdbx_strand_id
1 'polypeptide(L)'
;MAMRSSRVGCESGQTTAEYAGLVLLAAAAFAVVLVLAGARPPGSGLARAVADALVCAVGRCEGSAQSPAAAYPEEVAALLAEHAPSVFFEPDDFVSLPVDFRRCRSRACADTIDAGRIEATQTGLRPVAFTHVVDCRDRARARAAGYDCAGARGSVYLQYWLYYPESLTHGLGRVGGFHRDDWESLQVRIGPGGRVLARASSHHGYNGARGGLASIGSDTGLQPRPAWEPWSGALHVAAGSHAGTTAPAIGDSRAIRAGDLVLIPAEPIARSTRARFDVAPPWLKEVWSRPEAMGT
;
A
#
# COMPACT_ATOMS: atom_id res chain seq x y z
N MET A 1 -52.37 1.58 57.20
CA MET A 1 -53.38 1.85 56.14
C MET A 1 -53.13 3.28 55.68
N ALA A 2 -52.65 3.63 54.49
CA ALA A 2 -52.67 2.99 53.18
C ALA A 2 -51.33 3.18 52.42
N MET A 3 -51.01 2.22 51.55
CA MET A 3 -49.90 2.26 50.60
C MET A 3 -50.16 3.31 49.50
N ARG A 4 -49.14 4.11 49.17
CA ARG A 4 -49.09 4.91 47.92
C ARG A 4 -48.66 3.98 46.78
N SER A 5 -49.55 3.80 45.81
CA SER A 5 -49.25 3.19 44.52
C SER A 5 -48.87 4.30 43.53
N SER A 6 -47.59 4.39 43.22
CA SER A 6 -47.08 5.15 42.07
C SER A 6 -47.30 4.30 40.81
N ARG A 7 -48.18 4.76 39.91
CA ARG A 7 -48.27 4.23 38.55
C ARG A 7 -47.08 4.76 37.75
N VAL A 8 -46.16 3.86 37.41
CA VAL A 8 -45.17 4.08 36.34
C VAL A 8 -45.94 4.05 35.03
N GLY A 9 -46.00 5.18 34.33
CA GLY A 9 -46.47 5.22 32.94
C GLY A 9 -45.41 4.57 32.06
N CYS A 10 -45.74 3.44 31.44
CA CYS A 10 -44.93 2.91 30.35
C CYS A 10 -45.17 3.77 29.11
N GLU A 11 -44.19 4.58 28.72
CA GLU A 11 -44.13 5.15 27.37
C GLU A 11 -43.72 4.04 26.40
N SER A 12 -44.68 3.51 25.64
CA SER A 12 -44.41 2.63 24.51
C SER A 12 -44.06 3.47 23.27
N GLY A 13 -42.82 3.94 23.19
CA GLY A 13 -42.26 4.50 21.97
C GLY A 13 -42.01 3.39 20.95
N GLN A 14 -43.01 3.08 20.12
CA GLN A 14 -42.85 2.19 18.97
C GLN A 14 -42.26 2.97 17.78
N THR A 15 -40.94 3.18 17.77
CA THR A 15 -40.23 3.41 16.50
C THR A 15 -40.13 2.05 15.80
N THR A 16 -41.14 1.73 14.97
CA THR A 16 -41.05 0.54 14.13
C THR A 16 -39.89 0.69 13.14
N ALA A 17 -39.25 -0.41 12.76
CA ALA A 17 -38.16 -0.41 11.78
C ALA A 17 -38.57 0.27 10.46
N GLU A 18 -39.88 0.30 10.18
CA GLU A 18 -40.49 0.95 9.01
C GLU A 18 -40.31 2.47 9.05
N TYR A 19 -40.47 3.11 10.23
CA TYR A 19 -40.22 4.55 10.37
C TYR A 19 -38.74 4.90 10.21
N ALA A 20 -37.84 4.07 10.76
CA ALA A 20 -36.41 4.25 10.55
C ALA A 20 -36.04 4.11 9.06
N GLY A 21 -36.63 3.13 8.36
CA GLY A 21 -36.46 2.94 6.92
C GLY A 21 -36.97 4.13 6.10
N LEU A 22 -38.15 4.66 6.42
CA LEU A 22 -38.72 5.82 5.73
C LEU A 22 -37.86 7.07 5.91
N VAL A 23 -37.36 7.33 7.13
CA VAL A 23 -36.47 8.47 7.42
C VAL A 23 -35.16 8.34 6.66
N LEU A 24 -34.57 7.14 6.60
CA LEU A 24 -33.36 6.88 5.83
C LEU A 24 -33.56 7.09 4.33
N LEU A 25 -34.70 6.64 3.79
CA LEU A 25 -35.03 6.80 2.36
C LEU A 25 -35.22 8.28 2.00
N ALA A 26 -35.91 9.04 2.86
CA ALA A 26 -36.08 10.49 2.69
C ALA A 26 -34.74 11.23 2.77
N ALA A 27 -33.86 10.86 3.71
CA ALA A 27 -32.52 11.43 3.82
C ALA A 27 -31.66 11.13 2.58
N ALA A 28 -31.71 9.92 2.05
CA ALA A 28 -31.00 9.53 0.83
C ALA A 28 -31.50 10.31 -0.40
N ALA A 29 -32.82 10.45 -0.56
CA ALA A 29 -33.40 11.25 -1.64
C ALA A 29 -32.96 12.72 -1.56
N PHE A 30 -32.93 13.29 -0.35
CA PHE A 30 -32.49 14.66 -0.13
C PHE A 30 -30.99 14.84 -0.48
N ALA A 31 -30.15 13.87 -0.12
CA ALA A 31 -28.73 13.89 -0.48
C ALA A 31 -28.50 13.86 -2.00
N VAL A 32 -29.27 13.05 -2.75
CA VAL A 32 -29.21 13.01 -4.22
C VAL A 32 -29.60 14.36 -4.82
N VAL A 33 -30.65 15.00 -4.32
CA VAL A 33 -31.06 16.34 -4.78
C VAL A 33 -29.97 17.38 -4.54
N LEU A 34 -29.32 17.36 -3.37
CA LEU A 34 -28.20 18.27 -3.07
C LEU A 34 -27.00 18.07 -4.01
N VAL A 35 -26.66 16.82 -4.34
CA VAL A 35 -25.59 16.49 -5.30
C VAL A 35 -25.94 16.98 -6.70
N LEU A 36 -27.17 16.73 -7.17
CA LEU A 36 -27.63 17.20 -8.49
C LEU A 36 -27.70 18.73 -8.58
N ALA A 37 -27.93 19.42 -7.45
CA ALA A 37 -27.89 20.87 -7.35
C ALA A 37 -26.45 21.45 -7.26
N GLY A 38 -25.41 20.61 -7.33
CA GLY A 38 -24.01 21.04 -7.29
C GLY A 38 -23.49 21.44 -5.91
N ALA A 39 -24.27 21.21 -4.84
CA ALA A 39 -23.84 21.47 -3.48
C ALA A 39 -22.81 20.41 -3.04
N ARG A 40 -21.69 20.87 -2.46
CA ARG A 40 -20.70 20.01 -1.79
C ARG A 40 -20.85 20.20 -0.29
N PRO A 41 -21.79 19.51 0.38
CA PRO A 41 -21.95 19.65 1.81
C PRO A 41 -20.66 19.18 2.52
N PRO A 42 -20.22 19.88 3.58
CA PRO A 42 -19.12 19.42 4.41
C PRO A 42 -19.46 18.04 5.00
N GLY A 43 -18.51 17.10 4.95
CA GLY A 43 -18.71 15.73 5.46
C GLY A 43 -18.90 14.63 4.40
N SER A 44 -18.64 14.91 3.12
CA SER A 44 -18.65 13.89 2.05
C SER A 44 -17.75 12.68 2.36
N GLY A 45 -16.65 12.88 3.10
CA GLY A 45 -15.80 11.80 3.60
C GLY A 45 -16.50 10.89 4.63
N LEU A 46 -17.29 11.46 5.54
CA LEU A 46 -18.08 10.71 6.51
C LEU A 46 -19.25 9.97 5.83
N ALA A 47 -19.94 10.64 4.89
CA ALA A 47 -21.02 10.01 4.12
C ALA A 47 -20.50 8.81 3.30
N ARG A 48 -19.31 8.92 2.70
CA ARG A 48 -18.65 7.83 2.00
C ARG A 48 -18.23 6.70 2.94
N ALA A 49 -17.63 7.03 4.09
CA ALA A 49 -17.26 6.04 5.10
C ALA A 49 -18.47 5.27 5.65
N VAL A 50 -19.60 5.95 5.86
CA VAL A 50 -20.86 5.31 6.30
C VAL A 50 -21.49 4.47 5.19
N ALA A 51 -21.46 4.94 3.93
CA ALA A 51 -21.93 4.16 2.80
C ALA A 51 -21.09 2.90 2.58
N ASP A 52 -19.76 3.01 2.66
CA ASP A 52 -18.84 1.87 2.58
C ASP A 52 -19.07 0.90 3.74
N ALA A 53 -19.32 1.40 4.96
CA ALA A 53 -19.66 0.57 6.12
C ALA A 53 -21.00 -0.16 5.96
N LEU A 54 -22.02 0.49 5.39
CA LEU A 54 -23.33 -0.12 5.12
C LEU A 54 -23.27 -1.16 4.00
N VAL A 55 -22.52 -0.88 2.93
CA VAL A 55 -22.27 -1.85 1.85
C VAL A 55 -21.53 -3.07 2.40
N CYS A 56 -20.58 -2.87 3.32
CA CYS A 56 -19.88 -3.97 3.99
C CYS A 56 -20.66 -4.65 5.11
N ALA A 57 -21.73 -4.05 5.62
CA ALA A 57 -22.64 -4.70 6.56
C ALA A 57 -23.63 -5.64 5.83
N VAL A 58 -23.97 -5.32 4.57
CA VAL A 58 -24.97 -6.06 3.77
C VAL A 58 -24.31 -7.06 2.80
N GLY A 59 -23.07 -6.84 2.37
CA GLY A 59 -22.24 -7.80 1.64
C GLY A 59 -21.03 -8.24 2.47
N ARG A 60 -20.64 -9.51 2.41
CA ARG A 60 -19.36 -9.97 3.00
C ARG A 60 -18.19 -9.24 2.32
N CYS A 61 -17.79 -8.09 2.84
CA CYS A 61 -16.51 -7.49 2.51
C CYS A 61 -15.42 -8.27 3.24
N GLU A 62 -14.63 -9.02 2.49
CA GLU A 62 -13.26 -9.29 2.94
C GLU A 62 -12.59 -7.94 3.18
N GLY A 63 -12.12 -7.74 4.42
CA GLY A 63 -11.76 -6.45 5.03
C GLY A 63 -11.37 -5.33 4.06
N SER A 64 -12.20 -4.27 4.03
CA SER A 64 -11.89 -3.02 3.36
C SER A 64 -10.46 -2.62 3.75
N ALA A 65 -9.54 -2.67 2.78
CA ALA A 65 -8.19 -2.17 3.00
C ALA A 65 -8.32 -0.72 3.49
N GLN A 66 -7.88 -0.46 4.72
CA GLN A 66 -7.95 0.88 5.28
C GLN A 66 -7.14 1.80 4.36
N SER A 67 -7.67 2.96 4.00
CA SER A 67 -6.88 3.94 3.25
C SER A 67 -5.75 4.50 4.13
N PRO A 68 -4.65 5.03 3.55
CA PRO A 68 -3.63 5.74 4.32
C PRO A 68 -4.16 6.83 5.24
N ALA A 69 -5.20 7.56 4.81
CA ALA A 69 -5.86 8.60 5.61
C ALA A 69 -6.51 8.10 6.91
N ALA A 70 -6.80 6.80 7.01
CA ALA A 70 -7.33 6.18 8.23
C ALA A 70 -6.24 5.65 9.16
N ALA A 71 -5.02 5.43 8.66
CA ALA A 71 -3.91 4.82 9.41
C ALA A 71 -2.84 5.84 9.83
N TYR A 72 -2.68 6.94 9.10
CA TYR A 72 -1.64 7.92 9.32
C TYR A 72 -2.20 9.33 9.53
N PRO A 73 -1.44 10.22 10.21
CA PRO A 73 -1.76 11.65 10.23
C PRO A 73 -1.90 12.21 8.80
N GLU A 74 -2.75 13.23 8.63
CA GLU A 74 -3.09 13.81 7.32
C GLU A 74 -1.84 14.19 6.50
N GLU A 75 -0.86 14.86 7.12
CA GLU A 75 0.41 15.22 6.49
C GLU A 75 1.13 14.00 5.90
N VAL A 76 1.21 12.90 6.67
CA VAL A 76 1.90 11.68 6.27
C VAL A 76 1.13 10.95 5.16
N ALA A 77 -0.20 10.91 5.26
CA ALA A 77 -1.03 10.33 4.21
C ALA A 77 -0.91 11.11 2.88
N ALA A 78 -0.78 12.43 2.95
CA ALA A 78 -0.52 13.27 1.79
C ALA A 78 0.86 12.99 1.18
N LEU A 79 1.90 12.85 2.01
CA LEU A 79 3.24 12.47 1.54
C LEU A 79 3.25 11.11 0.82
N LEU A 80 2.52 10.12 1.34
CA LEU A 80 2.36 8.81 0.68
C LEU A 80 1.66 8.92 -0.69
N ALA A 81 0.63 9.75 -0.80
CA ALA A 81 -0.06 9.95 -2.08
C ALA A 81 0.82 10.71 -3.09
N GLU A 82 1.52 11.75 -2.64
CA GLU A 82 2.39 12.60 -3.45
C GLU A 82 3.60 11.84 -4.00
N HIS A 83 4.16 10.93 -3.20
CA HIS A 83 5.38 10.19 -3.53
C HIS A 83 5.13 8.75 -3.98
N ALA A 84 3.89 8.40 -4.31
CA ALA A 84 3.59 7.10 -4.88
C ALA A 84 4.31 6.94 -6.24
N PRO A 85 4.97 5.80 -6.50
CA PRO A 85 5.68 5.61 -7.76
C PRO A 85 4.73 5.37 -8.93
N SER A 86 5.13 5.85 -10.11
CA SER A 86 4.75 5.12 -11.33
C SER A 86 5.67 3.91 -11.47
N VAL A 87 5.09 2.74 -11.73
CA VAL A 87 5.81 1.46 -11.82
C VAL A 87 5.94 1.08 -13.28
N PHE A 88 7.17 0.93 -13.76
CA PHE A 88 7.52 0.56 -15.12
C PHE A 88 8.05 -0.87 -15.15
N PHE A 89 7.73 -1.60 -16.21
CA PHE A 89 8.10 -3.00 -16.33
C PHE A 89 8.96 -3.23 -17.56
N GLU A 90 9.99 -4.06 -17.37
CA GLU A 90 10.79 -4.57 -18.46
C GLU A 90 9.92 -5.27 -19.53
N PRO A 91 10.29 -5.19 -20.82
CA PRO A 91 9.56 -5.87 -21.88
C PRO A 91 9.55 -7.40 -21.74
N ASP A 92 8.35 -7.99 -21.70
CA ASP A 92 8.12 -9.44 -21.77
C ASP A 92 6.74 -9.73 -22.43
N ASP A 93 6.39 -10.99 -22.64
CA ASP A 93 5.12 -11.42 -23.26
C ASP A 93 3.90 -11.10 -22.37
N PHE A 94 4.09 -11.15 -21.05
CA PHE A 94 3.12 -10.76 -20.02
C PHE A 94 3.86 -10.03 -18.90
N VAL A 95 3.12 -9.41 -17.98
CA VAL A 95 3.69 -8.85 -16.74
C VAL A 95 2.86 -9.27 -15.55
N SER A 96 3.52 -9.72 -14.48
CA SER A 96 2.88 -9.92 -13.18
C SER A 96 2.78 -8.59 -12.45
N LEU A 97 1.56 -8.17 -12.11
CA LEU A 97 1.32 -6.92 -11.38
C LEU A 97 1.43 -7.12 -9.87
N PRO A 98 1.79 -6.08 -9.10
CA PRO A 98 1.77 -6.17 -7.66
C PRO A 98 0.33 -6.20 -7.17
N VAL A 99 -0.04 -7.20 -6.37
CA VAL A 99 -1.42 -7.46 -5.96
C VAL A 99 -1.55 -7.57 -4.44
N ASP A 100 -2.79 -7.46 -3.95
CA ASP A 100 -3.08 -7.80 -2.56
C ASP A 100 -2.97 -9.32 -2.35
N PHE A 101 -1.92 -9.77 -1.64
CA PHE A 101 -1.69 -11.18 -1.36
C PHE A 101 -2.86 -11.87 -0.64
N ARG A 102 -3.75 -11.11 0.01
CA ARG A 102 -4.94 -11.66 0.68
C ARG A 102 -6.01 -12.07 -0.33
N ARG A 103 -5.95 -11.53 -1.56
CA ARG A 103 -6.88 -11.79 -2.66
C ARG A 103 -6.30 -12.66 -3.76
N CYS A 104 -4.99 -12.55 -4.01
CA CYS A 104 -4.32 -13.25 -5.11
C CYS A 104 -2.92 -13.70 -4.69
N ARG A 105 -2.62 -14.99 -4.86
CA ARG A 105 -1.30 -15.61 -4.61
C ARG A 105 -0.88 -16.55 -5.72
N SER A 106 -1.34 -16.29 -6.94
CA SER A 106 -0.96 -17.05 -8.13
C SER A 106 -0.87 -16.13 -9.33
N ARG A 107 0.00 -16.44 -10.28
CA ARG A 107 0.14 -15.67 -11.52
C ARG A 107 -1.15 -15.52 -12.32
N ALA A 108 -2.01 -16.54 -12.32
CA ALA A 108 -3.28 -16.51 -13.05
C ALA A 108 -4.20 -15.32 -12.70
N CYS A 109 -4.08 -14.74 -11.50
CA CYS A 109 -4.84 -13.55 -11.10
C CYS A 109 -4.01 -12.26 -11.11
N ALA A 110 -2.68 -12.34 -11.13
CA ALA A 110 -1.78 -11.18 -11.08
C ALA A 110 -1.31 -10.71 -12.46
N ASP A 111 -1.36 -11.58 -13.47
CA ASP A 111 -0.79 -11.26 -14.77
C ASP A 111 -1.70 -10.35 -15.62
N THR A 112 -1.08 -9.58 -16.52
CA THR A 112 -1.72 -8.92 -17.66
C THR A 112 -0.87 -9.04 -18.92
N ILE A 113 -1.52 -9.06 -20.07
CA ILE A 113 -0.88 -8.98 -21.39
C ILE A 113 -0.96 -7.57 -21.98
N ASP A 114 -1.70 -6.66 -21.34
CA ASP A 114 -1.93 -5.31 -21.82
C ASP A 114 -0.62 -4.56 -21.98
N ALA A 115 -0.54 -3.76 -23.05
CA ALA A 115 0.59 -2.88 -23.31
C ALA A 115 0.27 -1.44 -22.86
N GLY A 116 1.30 -0.63 -22.62
CA GLY A 116 1.13 0.77 -22.25
C GLY A 116 0.69 0.95 -20.79
N ARG A 117 -0.32 1.78 -20.56
CA ARG A 117 -0.83 2.06 -19.21
C ARG A 117 -1.68 0.89 -18.73
N ILE A 118 -1.36 0.40 -17.53
CA ILE A 118 -2.03 -0.74 -16.89
C ILE A 118 -2.80 -0.25 -15.67
N GLU A 119 -4.09 -0.55 -15.62
CA GLU A 119 -4.98 -0.17 -14.52
C GLU A 119 -5.46 -1.39 -13.70
N ALA A 120 -5.39 -2.60 -14.28
CA ALA A 120 -5.81 -3.84 -13.66
C ALA A 120 -5.10 -5.08 -14.24
N THR A 121 -5.16 -6.19 -13.52
CA THR A 121 -4.79 -7.53 -14.01
C THR A 121 -5.83 -8.06 -15.01
N GLN A 122 -5.55 -9.16 -15.72
CA GLN A 122 -6.57 -9.79 -16.59
C GLN A 122 -7.84 -10.21 -15.84
N THR A 123 -7.73 -10.45 -14.54
CA THR A 123 -8.87 -10.83 -13.69
C THR A 123 -9.55 -9.62 -13.03
N GLY A 124 -9.15 -8.39 -13.40
CA GLY A 124 -9.74 -7.15 -12.90
C GLY A 124 -9.27 -6.71 -11.52
N LEU A 125 -8.19 -7.29 -10.99
CA LEU A 125 -7.59 -6.81 -9.74
C LEU A 125 -6.81 -5.52 -10.00
N ARG A 126 -7.01 -4.51 -9.15
CA ARG A 126 -6.20 -3.30 -9.20
C ARG A 126 -4.81 -3.56 -8.62
N PRO A 127 -3.75 -2.94 -9.18
CA PRO A 127 -2.42 -3.00 -8.59
C PRO A 127 -2.37 -2.38 -7.20
N VAL A 128 -1.54 -2.94 -6.32
CA VAL A 128 -1.47 -2.58 -4.89
C VAL A 128 -0.03 -2.32 -4.47
N ALA A 129 0.16 -1.30 -3.63
CA ALA A 129 1.35 -1.16 -2.80
C ALA A 129 0.96 -1.12 -1.32
N PHE A 130 1.60 -1.98 -0.54
CA PHE A 130 1.49 -1.94 0.91
C PHE A 130 2.41 -0.85 1.47
N THR A 131 1.88 0.08 2.24
CA THR A 131 2.62 1.24 2.73
C THR A 131 3.07 1.05 4.16
N HIS A 132 4.26 1.54 4.48
CA HIS A 132 4.75 1.70 5.85
C HIS A 132 5.46 3.04 5.99
N VAL A 133 5.43 3.64 7.18
CA VAL A 133 6.09 4.92 7.44
C VAL A 133 6.94 4.85 8.70
N VAL A 134 8.19 5.29 8.57
CA VAL A 134 9.08 5.57 9.70
C VAL A 134 9.34 7.08 9.75
N ASP A 135 8.75 7.75 10.73
CA ASP A 135 8.94 9.19 10.95
C ASP A 135 10.04 9.42 12.00
N CYS A 136 11.22 9.84 11.54
CA CYS A 136 12.38 10.10 12.40
C CYS A 136 12.55 11.58 12.77
N ARG A 137 11.57 12.44 12.50
CA ARG A 137 11.61 13.86 12.90
C ARG A 137 11.63 14.02 14.42
N ASP A 138 10.86 13.19 15.12
CA ASP A 138 10.89 13.04 16.58
C ASP A 138 11.47 11.67 16.97
N ARG A 139 12.73 11.66 17.39
CA ARG A 139 13.44 10.42 17.76
C ARG A 139 12.87 9.74 19.00
N ALA A 140 12.30 10.49 19.94
CA ALA A 140 11.73 9.91 21.15
C ALA A 140 10.44 9.16 20.80
N ARG A 141 9.57 9.78 20.00
CA ARG A 141 8.36 9.15 19.47
C ARG A 141 8.68 7.95 18.58
N ALA A 142 9.67 8.07 17.68
CA ALA A 142 10.07 6.97 16.82
C ALA A 142 10.56 5.75 17.63
N ARG A 143 11.39 5.99 18.66
CA ARG A 143 11.87 4.93 19.55
C ARG A 143 10.73 4.27 20.33
N ALA A 144 9.77 5.04 20.82
CA ALA A 144 8.60 4.51 21.50
C ALA A 144 7.73 3.63 20.58
N ALA A 145 7.74 3.92 19.27
CA ALA A 145 7.10 3.08 18.25
C ALA A 145 7.97 1.88 17.79
N GLY A 146 9.17 1.70 18.35
CA GLY A 146 10.07 0.58 18.02
C GLY A 146 10.99 0.82 16.82
N TYR A 147 11.12 2.06 16.34
CA TYR A 147 11.97 2.38 15.19
C TYR A 147 13.38 2.82 15.61
N ASP A 148 14.37 2.44 14.80
CA ASP A 148 15.76 2.90 14.93
C ASP A 148 16.06 3.98 13.88
N CYS A 149 16.14 5.22 14.35
CA CYS A 149 16.45 6.39 13.53
C CYS A 149 17.96 6.72 13.46
N ALA A 150 18.85 5.77 13.74
CA ALA A 150 20.28 5.95 13.52
C ALA A 150 20.56 6.32 12.04
N GLY A 151 21.36 7.36 11.82
CA GLY A 151 21.68 7.86 10.48
C GLY A 151 20.58 8.66 9.79
N ALA A 152 19.36 8.72 10.34
CA ALA A 152 18.20 9.28 9.66
C ALA A 152 18.18 10.81 9.54
N ARG A 153 18.95 11.53 10.37
CA ARG A 153 19.06 13.00 10.36
C ARG A 153 17.71 13.74 10.32
N GLY A 154 16.69 13.23 11.03
CA GLY A 154 15.37 13.86 11.08
C GLY A 154 14.49 13.64 9.85
N SER A 155 14.77 12.63 9.04
CA SER A 155 14.01 12.33 7.82
C SER A 155 12.69 11.60 8.09
N VAL A 156 11.77 11.65 7.13
CA VAL A 156 10.60 10.77 7.04
C VAL A 156 10.87 9.73 5.96
N TYR A 157 10.53 8.47 6.23
CA TYR A 157 10.68 7.37 5.27
C TYR A 157 9.32 6.82 4.90
N LEU A 158 9.05 6.77 3.61
CA LEU A 158 7.88 6.15 3.03
C LEU A 158 8.34 4.85 2.38
N GLN A 159 7.76 3.74 2.79
CA GLN A 159 8.07 2.42 2.24
C GLN A 159 6.87 1.93 1.45
N TYR A 160 7.07 1.60 0.18
CA TYR A 160 6.08 0.97 -0.69
C TYR A 160 6.51 -0.45 -0.95
N TRP A 161 5.72 -1.42 -0.51
CA TRP A 161 6.00 -2.84 -0.63
C TRP A 161 5.06 -3.46 -1.67
N LEU A 162 5.65 -4.11 -2.66
CA LEU A 162 4.99 -4.72 -3.79
C LEU A 162 5.05 -6.24 -3.63
N TYR A 163 3.88 -6.89 -3.62
CA TYR A 163 3.80 -8.34 -3.56
C TYR A 163 3.52 -8.92 -4.95
N TYR A 164 4.37 -9.85 -5.38
CA TYR A 164 4.16 -10.65 -6.57
C TYR A 164 3.97 -12.12 -6.18
N PRO A 165 3.05 -12.87 -6.80
CA PRO A 165 2.82 -14.27 -6.42
C PRO A 165 4.01 -15.22 -6.60
N GLU A 166 4.91 -14.90 -7.52
CA GLU A 166 6.06 -15.72 -7.89
C GLU A 166 7.21 -14.80 -8.28
N SER A 167 8.44 -15.29 -8.16
CA SER A 167 9.65 -14.69 -8.71
C SER A 167 10.39 -15.74 -9.53
N LEU A 168 10.94 -15.33 -10.67
CA LEU A 168 11.75 -16.17 -11.55
C LEU A 168 12.91 -15.34 -12.13
N THR A 169 14.12 -15.55 -11.62
CA THR A 169 15.31 -14.96 -12.24
C THR A 169 15.58 -15.59 -13.61
N HIS A 170 15.37 -14.82 -14.68
CA HIS A 170 15.67 -15.26 -16.05
C HIS A 170 17.15 -15.68 -16.17
N GLY A 171 17.40 -16.84 -16.78
CA GLY A 171 18.75 -17.40 -16.95
C GLY A 171 19.21 -18.41 -15.90
N LEU A 172 18.61 -18.44 -14.70
CA LEU A 172 18.90 -19.47 -13.67
C LEU A 172 17.80 -20.55 -13.56
N GLY A 173 16.65 -20.30 -14.18
CA GLY A 173 15.53 -21.24 -14.24
C GLY A 173 15.00 -21.65 -12.86
N ARG A 174 14.17 -22.71 -12.83
CA ARG A 174 13.54 -23.23 -11.61
C ARG A 174 14.52 -23.80 -10.58
N VAL A 175 15.76 -24.09 -10.99
CA VAL A 175 16.76 -24.77 -10.14
C VAL A 175 17.63 -23.76 -9.36
N GLY A 176 17.63 -22.47 -9.73
CA GLY A 176 18.52 -21.47 -9.12
C GLY A 176 17.94 -20.08 -8.85
N GLY A 177 16.66 -19.81 -9.11
CA GLY A 177 16.08 -18.47 -8.91
C GLY A 177 14.56 -18.38 -8.92
N PHE A 178 13.86 -19.49 -8.66
CA PHE A 178 12.40 -19.48 -8.53
C PHE A 178 11.98 -19.61 -7.06
N HIS A 179 11.03 -18.78 -6.65
CA HIS A 179 10.27 -18.99 -5.43
C HIS A 179 8.83 -18.48 -5.62
N ARG A 180 7.90 -18.98 -4.79
CA ARG A 180 6.60 -18.33 -4.65
C ARG A 180 6.79 -17.12 -3.77
N ASP A 181 5.79 -16.24 -3.76
CA ASP A 181 5.74 -15.08 -2.87
C ASP A 181 6.99 -14.20 -2.95
N ASP A 182 6.91 -13.15 -3.74
CA ASP A 182 7.95 -12.16 -3.84
C ASP A 182 7.52 -10.85 -3.16
N TRP A 183 8.47 -10.21 -2.47
CA TRP A 183 8.26 -8.95 -1.77
C TRP A 183 9.37 -7.99 -2.11
N GLU A 184 9.02 -7.06 -3.01
CA GLU A 184 9.89 -5.98 -3.43
C GLU A 184 9.46 -4.66 -2.80
N SER A 185 10.32 -3.66 -2.86
CA SER A 185 10.11 -2.38 -2.22
C SER A 185 10.72 -1.21 -2.96
N LEU A 186 10.06 -0.08 -2.82
CA LEU A 186 10.62 1.23 -3.05
C LEU A 186 10.62 1.98 -1.72
N GLN A 187 11.76 2.58 -1.38
CA GLN A 187 11.94 3.39 -0.20
C GLN A 187 12.15 4.84 -0.63
N VAL A 188 11.38 5.77 -0.07
CA VAL A 188 11.53 7.22 -0.28
C VAL A 188 11.93 7.85 1.05
N ARG A 189 13.02 8.62 1.04
CA ARG A 189 13.54 9.38 2.18
C ARG A 189 13.35 10.88 1.93
N ILE A 190 12.58 11.52 2.79
CA ILE A 190 12.34 12.96 2.78
C ILE A 190 13.15 13.57 3.92
N GLY A 191 14.24 14.26 3.56
CA GLY A 191 15.12 14.90 4.52
C GLY A 191 14.61 16.23 5.06
N PRO A 192 15.20 16.75 6.15
CA PRO A 192 14.94 18.11 6.60
C PRO A 192 15.31 19.10 5.48
N GLY A 193 14.40 20.01 5.15
CA GLY A 193 14.54 20.94 4.02
C GLY A 193 13.97 20.43 2.69
N GLY A 194 13.23 19.31 2.69
CA GLY A 194 12.44 18.86 1.54
C GLY A 194 13.22 18.11 0.46
N ARG A 195 14.51 17.79 0.69
CA ARG A 195 15.27 16.94 -0.24
C ARG A 195 14.70 15.52 -0.23
N VAL A 196 14.27 15.04 -1.39
CA VAL A 196 13.70 13.71 -1.56
C VAL A 196 14.69 12.80 -2.28
N LEU A 197 14.96 11.65 -1.67
CA LEU A 197 15.81 10.60 -2.21
C LEU A 197 15.03 9.28 -2.24
N ALA A 198 15.41 8.35 -3.10
CA ALA A 198 14.80 7.03 -3.17
C ALA A 198 15.82 5.93 -3.46
N ARG A 199 15.41 4.69 -3.23
CA ARG A 199 16.10 3.45 -3.58
C ARG A 199 15.07 2.34 -3.76
N ALA A 200 15.36 1.36 -4.61
CA ALA A 200 14.50 0.20 -4.87
C ALA A 200 15.21 -1.08 -4.43
N SER A 201 14.49 -2.06 -3.89
CA SER A 201 15.11 -3.33 -3.51
C SER A 201 15.52 -4.14 -4.73
N SER A 202 16.54 -4.95 -4.55
CA SER A 202 17.01 -5.92 -5.52
C SER A 202 17.66 -7.06 -4.76
N HIS A 203 17.01 -8.23 -4.77
CA HIS A 203 17.46 -9.44 -4.10
C HIS A 203 17.77 -9.23 -2.60
N HIS A 204 19.03 -9.00 -2.24
CA HIS A 204 19.52 -8.87 -0.86
C HIS A 204 19.86 -7.43 -0.46
N GLY A 205 19.61 -6.46 -1.33
CA GLY A 205 20.01 -5.09 -1.11
C GLY A 205 19.12 -4.07 -1.82
N TYR A 206 19.71 -2.90 -2.05
CA TYR A 206 19.05 -1.77 -2.69
C TYR A 206 19.88 -1.24 -3.87
N ASN A 207 19.17 -0.80 -4.90
CA ASN A 207 19.67 -0.17 -6.10
C ASN A 207 19.13 1.26 -6.24
N GLY A 208 19.92 2.11 -6.89
CA GLY A 208 19.55 3.47 -7.32
C GLY A 208 19.07 3.45 -8.77
N ALA A 209 19.32 4.53 -9.53
CA ALA A 209 18.97 4.62 -10.94
C ALA A 209 19.90 3.80 -11.85
N ARG A 210 21.12 3.51 -11.39
CA ARG A 210 22.09 2.68 -12.14
C ARG A 210 22.00 1.22 -11.71
N GLY A 211 21.34 0.39 -12.51
CA GLY A 211 21.34 -1.07 -12.37
C GLY A 211 22.56 -1.76 -13.02
N GLY A 212 22.51 -3.10 -13.15
CA GLY A 212 23.47 -3.90 -13.91
C GLY A 212 24.78 -4.23 -13.17
N LEU A 213 25.94 -4.21 -13.85
CA LEU A 213 27.25 -4.55 -13.24
C LEU A 213 27.59 -3.71 -12.00
N ALA A 214 27.06 -2.48 -11.94
CA ALA A 214 27.22 -1.59 -10.79
C ALA A 214 26.46 -2.10 -9.55
N SER A 215 25.43 -2.92 -9.74
CA SER A 215 24.53 -3.46 -8.71
C SER A 215 24.88 -4.89 -8.27
N ILE A 216 25.77 -5.60 -8.96
CA ILE A 216 26.13 -6.99 -8.61
C ILE A 216 26.50 -7.15 -7.12
N GLY A 217 27.21 -6.16 -6.55
CA GLY A 217 27.58 -6.19 -5.14
C GLY A 217 26.38 -6.11 -4.18
N SER A 218 25.36 -5.31 -4.49
CA SER A 218 24.11 -5.25 -3.72
C SER A 218 23.23 -6.47 -3.98
N ASP A 219 23.11 -6.88 -5.24
CA ASP A 219 22.30 -8.02 -5.68
C ASP A 219 22.76 -9.34 -5.04
N THR A 220 24.08 -9.51 -4.86
CA THR A 220 24.68 -10.69 -4.21
C THR A 220 24.84 -10.55 -2.70
N GLY A 221 24.51 -9.38 -2.13
CA GLY A 221 24.74 -9.07 -0.71
C GLY A 221 26.22 -8.92 -0.29
N LEU A 222 27.17 -9.02 -1.22
CA LEU A 222 28.61 -8.93 -0.95
C LEU A 222 29.06 -7.49 -0.59
N GLN A 223 28.39 -6.50 -1.14
CA GLN A 223 28.62 -5.08 -0.86
C GLN A 223 27.28 -4.35 -0.82
N PRO A 224 26.58 -4.37 0.33
CA PRO A 224 25.36 -3.61 0.46
C PRO A 224 25.67 -2.12 0.31
N ARG A 225 24.84 -1.42 -0.45
CA ARG A 225 24.99 0.02 -0.69
C ARG A 225 23.71 0.73 -0.26
N PRO A 226 23.79 1.93 0.36
CA PRO A 226 22.59 2.65 0.74
C PRO A 226 21.72 3.01 -0.46
N ALA A 227 22.35 3.19 -1.63
CA ALA A 227 21.73 3.43 -2.94
C ALA A 227 20.73 4.59 -3.01
N TRP A 228 20.79 5.51 -2.04
CA TRP A 228 19.95 6.71 -2.00
C TRP A 228 20.32 7.67 -3.12
N GLU A 229 19.41 7.87 -4.07
CA GLU A 229 19.56 8.78 -5.20
C GLU A 229 18.38 9.76 -5.29
N PRO A 230 18.49 10.87 -6.05
CA PRO A 230 17.37 11.79 -6.24
C PRO A 230 16.08 11.08 -6.67
N TRP A 231 14.97 11.41 -6.01
CA TRP A 231 13.66 10.84 -6.34
C TRP A 231 13.18 11.32 -7.71
N SER A 232 12.82 10.37 -8.57
CA SER A 232 12.42 10.60 -9.96
C SER A 232 10.90 10.47 -10.20
N GLY A 233 10.15 9.93 -9.24
CA GLY A 233 8.75 9.54 -9.45
C GLY A 233 8.55 8.12 -9.99
N ALA A 234 9.64 7.36 -10.21
CA ALA A 234 9.60 6.09 -10.92
C ALA A 234 10.22 4.93 -10.15
N LEU A 235 9.65 3.75 -10.37
CA LEU A 235 10.20 2.45 -10.05
C LEU A 235 10.21 1.60 -11.33
N HIS A 236 11.38 1.13 -11.75
CA HIS A 236 11.46 0.07 -12.75
C HIS A 236 11.50 -1.29 -12.07
N VAL A 237 10.87 -2.28 -12.67
CA VAL A 237 10.78 -3.66 -12.18
C VAL A 237 11.24 -4.60 -13.30
N ALA A 238 12.33 -5.31 -13.06
CA ALA A 238 12.87 -6.29 -13.98
C ALA A 238 11.90 -7.47 -14.16
N ALA A 239 11.85 -8.01 -15.38
CA ALA A 239 10.96 -9.12 -15.70
C ALA A 239 11.37 -10.38 -14.92
N GLY A 240 10.38 -11.04 -14.33
CA GLY A 240 10.53 -12.29 -13.60
C GLY A 240 11.14 -12.16 -12.21
N SER A 241 12.32 -11.53 -12.05
CA SER A 241 12.99 -11.42 -10.74
C SER A 241 12.45 -10.27 -9.87
N HIS A 242 11.69 -9.35 -10.47
CA HIS A 242 11.14 -8.13 -9.85
C HIS A 242 12.16 -7.17 -9.22
N ALA A 243 13.46 -7.40 -9.45
CA ALA A 243 14.52 -6.51 -9.00
C ALA A 243 14.28 -5.07 -9.48
N GLY A 244 14.39 -4.12 -8.56
CA GLY A 244 13.98 -2.74 -8.78
C GLY A 244 15.14 -1.77 -9.02
N THR A 245 14.87 -0.70 -9.78
CA THR A 245 15.71 0.51 -9.85
C THR A 245 14.84 1.77 -9.80
N THR A 246 15.43 2.92 -9.42
CA THR A 246 14.68 4.18 -9.25
C THR A 246 14.57 5.02 -10.53
N ALA A 247 14.74 4.40 -11.69
CA ALA A 247 14.58 5.05 -12.99
C ALA A 247 14.06 4.03 -14.01
N PRO A 248 13.17 4.44 -14.95
CA PRO A 248 12.74 3.57 -16.03
C PRO A 248 13.93 3.10 -16.87
N ALA A 249 13.85 1.87 -17.40
CA ALA A 249 14.81 1.37 -18.37
C ALA A 249 14.39 1.76 -19.81
N ILE A 250 15.38 1.80 -20.71
CA ILE A 250 15.10 1.99 -22.13
C ILE A 250 14.32 0.77 -22.63
N GLY A 251 13.16 1.01 -23.24
CA GLY A 251 12.30 -0.04 -23.79
C GLY A 251 11.11 -0.40 -22.90
N ASP A 252 11.05 0.08 -21.65
CA ASP A 252 9.88 -0.09 -20.80
C ASP A 252 8.61 0.40 -21.52
N SER A 253 7.72 -0.54 -21.82
CA SER A 253 6.52 -0.32 -22.64
C SER A 253 5.22 -0.46 -21.86
N ARG A 254 5.32 -0.94 -20.62
CA ARG A 254 4.21 -1.19 -19.70
C ARG A 254 4.42 -0.41 -18.41
N ALA A 255 3.38 0.27 -17.93
CA ALA A 255 3.48 1.01 -16.67
C ALA A 255 2.14 1.15 -15.93
N ILE A 256 2.21 1.12 -14.60
CA ILE A 256 1.15 1.59 -13.70
C ILE A 256 1.45 3.04 -13.34
N ARG A 257 0.48 3.96 -13.49
CA ARG A 257 0.66 5.34 -13.01
C ARG A 257 0.50 5.38 -11.49
N ALA A 258 1.19 6.32 -10.83
CA ALA A 258 1.08 6.52 -9.38
C ALA A 258 -0.37 6.57 -8.86
N GLY A 259 -1.27 7.27 -9.55
CA GLY A 259 -2.69 7.37 -9.16
C GLY A 259 -3.53 6.11 -9.35
N ASP A 260 -3.02 5.13 -10.11
CA ASP A 260 -3.71 3.86 -10.37
C ASP A 260 -3.39 2.81 -9.29
N LEU A 261 -2.30 3.03 -8.54
CA LEU A 261 -1.84 2.16 -7.46
C LEU A 261 -2.70 2.32 -6.20
N VAL A 262 -3.26 1.22 -5.71
CA VAL A 262 -4.00 1.20 -4.44
C VAL A 262 -3.01 1.11 -3.29
N LEU A 263 -2.99 2.14 -2.44
CA LEU A 263 -2.14 2.19 -1.25
C LEU A 263 -2.83 1.56 -0.04
N ILE A 264 -2.18 0.59 0.61
CA ILE A 264 -2.71 -0.15 1.76
C ILE A 264 -1.74 -0.08 2.94
N PRO A 265 -2.08 0.57 4.07
CA PRO A 265 -1.29 0.54 5.29
C PRO A 265 -1.02 -0.89 5.77
N ALA A 266 0.24 -1.21 5.93
CA ALA A 266 0.70 -2.56 6.20
C ALA A 266 0.66 -2.91 7.69
N GLU A 267 0.62 -1.93 8.60
CA GLU A 267 0.70 -2.18 10.04
C GLU A 267 -0.45 -3.02 10.60
N PRO A 268 -1.74 -2.80 10.22
CA PRO A 268 -2.82 -3.68 10.66
C PRO A 268 -2.65 -5.11 10.16
N ILE A 269 -2.11 -5.28 8.95
CA ILE A 269 -1.87 -6.58 8.33
C ILE A 269 -0.74 -7.29 9.06
N ALA A 270 0.41 -6.61 9.26
CA ALA A 270 1.56 -7.14 9.97
C ALA A 270 1.21 -7.64 11.39
N ARG A 271 0.30 -6.96 12.09
CA ARG A 271 -0.14 -7.35 13.43
C ARG A 271 -1.09 -8.55 13.47
N SER A 272 -1.84 -8.81 12.40
CA SER A 272 -2.97 -9.76 12.42
C SER A 272 -2.79 -10.96 11.49
N THR A 273 -1.98 -10.83 10.46
CA THR A 273 -1.82 -11.85 9.44
C THR A 273 -1.14 -13.10 10.01
N ARG A 274 -1.60 -14.26 9.52
CA ARG A 274 -0.97 -15.56 9.74
C ARG A 274 -0.44 -16.17 8.45
N ALA A 275 -0.44 -15.39 7.36
CA ALA A 275 0.08 -15.81 6.08
C ALA A 275 1.55 -16.18 6.20
N ARG A 276 1.94 -17.28 5.56
CA ARG A 276 3.33 -17.68 5.39
C ARG A 276 3.75 -17.34 3.96
N PHE A 277 5.02 -17.05 3.77
CA PHE A 277 5.60 -16.66 2.49
C PHE A 277 6.93 -17.40 2.33
N ASP A 278 7.33 -17.72 1.10
CA ASP A 278 8.64 -18.36 0.87
C ASP A 278 9.80 -17.38 1.14
N VAL A 279 9.57 -16.07 0.97
CA VAL A 279 10.49 -14.99 1.38
C VAL A 279 10.00 -14.24 2.61
N ALA A 280 10.91 -13.58 3.33
CA ALA A 280 10.53 -12.77 4.48
C ALA A 280 9.56 -11.65 4.07
N PRO A 281 8.36 -11.54 4.67
CA PRO A 281 7.47 -10.42 4.41
C PRO A 281 8.03 -9.12 5.01
N PRO A 282 7.52 -7.94 4.57
CA PRO A 282 8.04 -6.63 4.94
C PRO A 282 8.34 -6.46 6.43
N TRP A 283 7.37 -6.79 7.28
CA TRP A 283 7.46 -6.59 8.74
C TRP A 283 8.46 -7.50 9.47
N LEU A 284 9.12 -8.42 8.78
CA LEU A 284 10.24 -9.21 9.31
C LEU A 284 11.60 -8.76 8.78
N LYS A 285 11.64 -7.85 7.80
CA LYS A 285 12.88 -7.31 7.23
C LYS A 285 13.45 -6.22 8.14
N GLU A 286 14.77 -6.15 8.29
CA GLU A 286 15.40 -5.16 9.18
C GLU A 286 15.04 -3.71 8.81
N VAL A 287 14.97 -3.43 7.50
CA VAL A 287 14.65 -2.12 6.94
C VAL A 287 13.25 -1.61 7.29
N TRP A 288 12.34 -2.50 7.71
CA TRP A 288 11.02 -2.13 8.21
C TRP A 288 11.13 -1.16 9.39
N SER A 289 11.91 -1.53 10.41
CA SER A 289 12.07 -0.70 11.62
C SER A 289 13.34 0.16 11.62
N ARG A 290 14.32 -0.16 10.76
CA ARG A 290 15.60 0.55 10.65
C ARG A 290 15.75 1.07 9.21
N PRO A 291 15.17 2.23 8.85
CA PRO A 291 15.00 2.61 7.45
C PRO A 291 16.31 2.89 6.69
N GLU A 292 17.45 3.03 7.38
CA GLU A 292 18.78 3.12 6.76
C GLU A 292 19.47 1.76 6.58
N ALA A 293 18.90 0.67 7.09
CA ALA A 293 19.42 -0.68 6.88
C ALA A 293 19.45 -1.03 5.40
N MET A 294 20.42 -1.87 5.02
CA MET A 294 20.65 -2.24 3.62
C MET A 294 20.10 -3.61 3.28
N GLY A 295 19.78 -4.44 4.29
CA GLY A 295 19.19 -5.76 4.08
C GLY A 295 17.70 -5.68 3.76
N THR A 296 17.31 -6.49 2.78
CA THR A 296 15.92 -6.74 2.34
C THR A 296 15.50 -8.15 2.65
#